data_AF-A0A921T7V3-F1
#
_entry.id   AF-A0A921T7V3-F1
#
_cell.length_a   1.000
_cell.length_b   1.000
_cell.length_c   1.000
_cell.angle_alpha   90.00
_cell.angle_beta   90.00
_cell.angle_gamma   90.00
#
_symmetry.space_group_name_H-M   'P 1'
#
loop_
_entity.id
_entity.type
_entity.pdbx_description
1 polymer ?
#
loop_
_entity_poly.entity_id
_entity_poly.type
_entity_poly.pdbx_seq_one_letter_code
_entity_poly.pdbx_strand_id
1 'polypeptide(L)' 'ADRFDYVITLCDKSASECLPMPSAGEVIAWDFPDPVTSDDPGAFRHTLHDIHERIKLFVLVKTKHLEDL' A
#
# COMPACT_ATOMS: atom_id res chain seq x y z
N ALA A 1 10.98 -6.67 18.22
CA ALA A 1 10.10 -6.69 17.04
C ALA A 1 9.80 -5.25 16.71
N ASP A 2 9.99 -4.85 15.46
CA ASP A 2 9.71 -3.48 15.04
C ASP A 2 8.20 -3.24 15.09
N ARG A 3 7.80 -2.05 15.54
CA ARG A 3 6.40 -1.63 15.62
C ARG A 3 6.12 -0.75 14.42
N PHE A 4 5.10 -1.12 13.65
CA PHE A 4 4.66 -0.35 12.50
C PHE A 4 3.27 0.21 12.80
N ASP A 5 3.08 1.51 12.63
CA ASP A 5 1.74 2.10 12.75
C ASP A 5 0.85 1.67 11.57
N TYR A 6 1.45 1.52 10.38
CA TYR A 6 0.77 1.10 9.16
C TYR A 6 1.61 0.05 8.41
N VAL A 7 0.95 -1.00 7.93
CA VAL A 7 1.49 -1.97 6.99
C VAL A 7 0.59 -1.97 5.76
N ILE A 8 1.17 -1.78 4.58
CA ILE A 8 0.42 -1.73 3.32
C ILE A 8 0.94 -2.82 2.38
N THR A 9 0.09 -3.78 2.06
CA THR A 9 0.38 -4.84 1.08
C THR A 9 -0.08 -4.38 -0.30
N LEU A 10 0.65 -4.74 -1.37
CA LEU A 10 0.46 -4.17 -2.72
C LEU A 10 -0.18 -5.14 -3.73
N CYS A 11 -0.41 -6.39 -3.32
CA CYS A 11 -1.13 -7.38 -4.10
C CYS A 11 -1.70 -8.47 -3.18
N ASP A 12 -2.67 -9.24 -3.68
CA ASP A 12 -3.30 -10.35 -2.95
C ASP A 12 -2.31 -11.40 -2.44
N LYS A 13 -1.26 -11.69 -3.22
CA LYS A 13 -0.18 -12.60 -2.79
C LYS A 13 0.51 -12.06 -1.55
N SER A 14 0.95 -10.80 -1.58
CA SER A 14 1.58 -10.17 -0.43
C SER A 14 0.63 -10.05 0.77
N ALA A 15 -0.66 -9.81 0.55
CA ALA A 15 -1.66 -9.75 1.61
C ALA A 15 -1.85 -11.12 2.31
N SER A 16 -1.86 -12.20 1.54
CA SER A 16 -2.02 -13.56 2.06
C SER A 16 -0.74 -14.14 2.70
N GLU A 17 0.43 -13.73 2.23
CA GLU A 17 1.72 -14.09 2.82
C GLU A 17 2.09 -13.24 4.03
N CYS A 18 1.44 -12.08 4.20
CA CYS A 18 1.60 -11.26 5.38
C CYS A 18 0.97 -12.00 6.58
N LEU A 19 1.80 -12.80 7.27
CA LEU A 19 1.48 -13.28 8.61
C LEU A 19 0.96 -12.10 9.44
N PRO A 20 -0.06 -12.28 10.30
CA PRO A 20 -0.56 -11.18 11.12
C PRO A 20 0.61 -10.60 11.91
N MET A 21 1.12 -9.45 11.48
CA MET A 21 2.25 -8.80 12.10
C MET A 21 1.78 -8.37 13.49
N PRO A 22 2.22 -9.04 14.57
CA PRO A 22 1.60 -8.87 15.89
C PRO A 22 1.76 -7.44 16.45
N SER A 23 2.63 -6.64 15.84
CA SER A 23 2.97 -5.27 16.20
C SER A 23 2.48 -4.22 15.19
N ALA A 24 1.67 -4.58 14.19
CA ALA A 24 1.11 -3.62 13.24
C ALA A 24 -0.13 -2.94 13.82
N GLY A 25 -0.21 -1.60 13.74
CA GLY A 25 -1.39 -0.84 14.13
C GLY A 25 -2.56 -1.09 13.17
N GLU A 26 -2.34 -0.82 11.88
CA GLU A 26 -3.32 -1.03 10.82
C GLU A 26 -2.67 -1.74 9.63
N VAL A 27 -3.34 -2.78 9.11
CA VAL A 27 -2.93 -3.51 7.91
C VAL A 27 -3.90 -3.17 6.79
N ILE A 28 -3.39 -2.66 5.68
CA ILE A 28 -4.17 -2.18 4.53
C ILE A 28 -3.74 -2.96 3.29
N ALA A 29 -4.70 -3.44 2.51
CA ALA A 29 -4.43 -4.06 1.22
C ALA A 29 -4.75 -3.10 0.08
N TRP A 30 -3.76 -2.81 -0.74
CA TRP A 30 -3.92 -2.26 -2.08
C TRP A 30 -3.60 -3.34 -3.08
N ASP A 31 -4.31 -3.35 -4.21
CA ASP A 31 -4.06 -4.29 -5.29
C ASP A 31 -3.66 -3.50 -6.53
N PHE A 32 -2.48 -3.82 -7.06
CA PHE A 32 -1.97 -3.27 -8.31
C PHE A 32 -1.57 -4.42 -9.24
N PRO A 33 -1.81 -4.29 -10.55
CA PRO A 33 -1.31 -5.24 -11.52
C PRO A 33 0.22 -5.37 -11.41
N ASP A 34 0.72 -6.61 -11.42
CA ASP A 34 2.16 -6.88 -11.40
C ASP A 34 2.78 -6.40 -12.73
N PRO A 35 3.60 -5.33 -12.72
CA PRO A 35 4.13 -4.75 -13.95
C PRO A 35 5.08 -5.71 -14.69
N VAL A 36 5.64 -6.72 -14.02
CA VAL A 36 6.52 -7.74 -14.65
C VAL A 36 5.71 -8.66 -15.58
N THR A 37 4.42 -8.85 -15.30
CA THR A 37 3.56 -9.75 -16.08
C THR A 37 2.92 -9.09 -17.30
N SER A 38 3.10 -7.78 -17.46
CA SER A 38 2.50 -6.99 -18.53
C SER A 38 3.44 -6.88 -19.73
N ASP A 39 2.86 -6.97 -20.94
CA ASP A 39 3.58 -6.70 -22.20
C ASP A 39 3.66 -5.19 -22.52
N ASP A 40 3.00 -4.32 -21.73
CA ASP A 40 3.06 -2.87 -21.89
C ASP A 40 4.42 -2.32 -21.43
N PRO A 41 5.24 -1.70 -22.31
CA PRO A 41 6.50 -1.06 -21.92
C PRO A 41 6.32 0.05 -20.87
N GLY A 42 5.11 0.60 -20.74
CA GLY A 42 4.73 1.60 -19.75
C GLY A 42 4.31 1.03 -18.39
N ALA A 43 4.17 -0.29 -18.23
CA ALA A 43 3.56 -0.91 -17.05
C ALA A 43 4.19 -0.46 -15.73
N PHE A 44 5.52 -0.47 -15.63
CA PHE A 44 6.23 -0.01 -14.44
C PHE A 44 5.94 1.46 -14.10
N ARG A 45 5.86 2.32 -15.12
CA ARG A 45 5.57 3.74 -14.94
C ARG A 45 4.13 3.95 -14.48
N HIS A 46 3.19 3.16 -15.01
CA HIS A 46 1.79 3.20 -14.61
C HIS A 46 1.62 2.72 -13.16
N THR A 47 2.15 1.54 -12.81
CA THR A 47 2.09 1.03 -11.42
C THR A 47 2.73 2.00 -10.43
N LEU A 48 3.88 2.61 -10.77
CA LEU A 48 4.50 3.64 -9.92
C LEU A 48 3.59 4.86 -9.73
N HIS A 49 2.95 5.33 -10.79
CA HIS A 49 2.02 6.45 -10.73
C HIS A 49 0.82 6.12 -9.83
N ASP A 50 0.23 4.94 -9.99
CA ASP A 50 -0.93 4.51 -9.20
C ASP A 50 -0.59 4.39 -7.71
N ILE A 51 0.58 3.82 -7.37
CA ILE A 51 1.09 3.76 -5.99
C ILE A 51 1.26 5.18 -5.43
N HIS A 52 1.85 6.10 -6.21
CA HIS A 52 2.06 7.49 -5.78
C HIS A 52 0.74 8.22 -5.49
N GLU A 53 -0.26 8.11 -6.37
CA GLU A 53 -1.57 8.72 -6.14
C GLU A 53 -2.27 8.09 -4.92
N ARG A 54 -2.10 6.78 -4.70
CA ARG A 54 -2.66 6.10 -3.54
C ARG A 54 -2.02 6.57 -2.23
N ILE A 55 -0.71 6.79 -2.22
CA ILE A 55 0.02 7.36 -1.08
C ILE A 55 -0.47 8.79 -0.79
N LYS A 56 -0.66 9.64 -1.80
CA LYS A 56 -1.19 11.00 -1.59
C LYS A 56 -2.55 10.99 -0.88
N LEU A 57 -3.47 10.14 -1.34
CA LEU A 57 -4.79 10.00 -0.73
C LEU A 57 -4.69 9.45 0.69
N PHE A 58 -3.83 8.45 0.91
CA PHE A 58 -3.56 7.90 2.23
C PHE A 58 -3.08 8.98 3.21
N VAL A 59 -2.06 9.75 2.82
CA VAL A 59 -1.54 10.85 3.64
C VAL A 59 -2.65 11.85 3.93
N LEU A 60 -3.38 12.34 2.92
CA LEU A 60 -4.46 13.31 3.11
C LEU A 60 -5.52 12.84 4.11
N VAL A 61 -5.96 11.58 4.02
CA VAL A 61 -6.97 11.02 4.92
C VAL A 61 -6.42 10.84 6.34
N LYS A 62 -5.21 10.30 6.48
CA LYS A 62 -4.61 10.04 7.80
C LYS A 62 -4.14 11.32 8.50
N THR A 63 -3.75 12.36 7.77
CA THR A 63 -3.39 13.67 8.36
C THR A 63 -4.61 14.51 8.71
N LYS A 64 -5.68 14.49 7.91
CA LYS A 64 -6.94 15.17 8.29
C LYS A 64 -7.53 14.62 9.58
N HIS A 65 -7.57 13.29 9.72
CA HIS A 65 -8.00 12.67 10.97
C HIS A 65 -7.13 13.04 12.18
N LEU A 66 -5.88 13.47 11.97
CA LEU A 66 -4.98 13.91 13.03
C LEU A 66 -5.23 15.37 13.44
N GLU A 67 -5.81 16.20 12.57
CA GLU A 67 -6.18 17.59 12.86
C GLU A 67 -7.55 17.70 13.59
N ASP A 68 -8.39 16.68 13.45
CA ASP A 68 -9.71 16.57 14.09
C ASP A 68 -9.69 15.85 15.46
N LEU A 69 -8.50 15.48 15.97
CA LEU A 69 -8.25 14.87 17.28
C LEU A 69 -7.49 15.82 18.20
#